data_AF-A0A8U0FFX5-F1
#
_entry.id   AF-A0A8U0FFX5-F1
#
_cell.length_a   1.000
_cell.length_b   1.000
_cell.length_c   1.000
_cell.angle_alpha   90.00
_cell.angle_beta   90.00
_cell.angle_gamma   90.00
#
_symmetry.space_group_name_H-M   'P 1'
#
loop_
_entity.id
_entity.type
_entity.pdbx_description
1 polymer ?
#
loop_
_entity_poly.entity_id
_entity_poly.type
_entity_poly.pdbx_seq_one_letter_code
_entity_poly.pdbx_strand_id
1 'polypeptide(L)'
;MMFIQNLRIGTKLAVTSALTIALVALMIVLQMNGDAAVQKLSNGASGQQSIAQSAAEAKASVRGMQIGIRDILSSTSPAELQKAVTYFNDRQTAALKFADEMAKLSRSPENHKRIDRLVVLVGNFSKGQQQIEAIRKQELALSAKKDGEAAAPLAKLVAEVDRIRKEMLARSTKRYRS
;
A
#
# COMPACT_ATOMS: atom_id res chain seq x y z
N MET A 1 -43.57 -48.85 6.41
CA MET A 1 -44.59 -47.78 6.26
C MET A 1 -45.95 -48.28 6.76
N MET A 2 -46.26 -48.22 8.06
CA MET A 2 -47.61 -48.62 8.54
C MET A 2 -48.00 -48.08 9.93
N PHE A 3 -47.64 -46.84 10.27
CA PHE A 3 -48.03 -46.23 11.56
C PHE A 3 -48.88 -44.95 11.46
N ILE A 4 -49.13 -44.45 10.24
CA ILE A 4 -49.82 -43.15 10.02
C ILE A 4 -51.27 -43.33 9.54
N GLN A 5 -51.72 -44.57 9.30
CA GLN A 5 -53.03 -44.79 8.67
C GLN A 5 -54.22 -44.67 9.66
N ASN A 6 -54.03 -44.87 10.96
CA ASN A 6 -55.11 -44.93 11.98
C ASN A 6 -55.23 -43.70 12.91
N LEU A 7 -54.79 -42.51 12.49
CA LEU A 7 -54.98 -41.26 13.24
C LEU A 7 -56.13 -40.42 12.67
N ARG A 8 -56.99 -39.86 13.54
CA ARG A 8 -58.10 -38.96 13.18
C ARG A 8 -57.60 -37.88 12.21
N ILE A 9 -58.42 -37.53 11.21
CA ILE A 9 -58.12 -36.53 10.17
C ILE A 9 -57.57 -35.21 10.75
N GLY A 10 -58.10 -34.78 11.91
CA GLY A 10 -57.59 -33.59 12.62
C GLY A 10 -56.16 -33.73 13.15
N THR A 11 -55.76 -34.91 13.61
CA THR A 11 -54.39 -35.16 14.11
C THR A 11 -53.37 -35.20 12.97
N LYS A 12 -53.76 -35.66 11.78
CA LYS A 12 -52.89 -35.61 10.59
C LYS A 12 -52.59 -34.16 10.18
N LEU A 13 -53.60 -33.29 10.19
CA LEU A 13 -53.46 -31.86 9.92
C LEU A 13 -52.64 -31.13 11.00
N ALA A 14 -52.83 -31.48 12.27
CA ALA A 14 -52.06 -30.88 13.37
C ALA A 14 -50.58 -31.31 13.36
N VAL A 15 -50.30 -32.56 13.01
CA VAL A 15 -48.91 -33.04 12.88
C VAL A 15 -48.22 -32.38 11.70
N THR A 16 -48.88 -32.25 10.55
CA THR A 16 -48.26 -31.58 9.39
C THR A 16 -48.03 -30.10 9.65
N SER A 17 -48.95 -29.39 10.31
CA SER A 17 -48.78 -27.98 10.64
C SER A 17 -47.71 -27.74 11.71
N ALA A 18 -47.62 -28.61 12.73
CA ALA A 18 -46.55 -28.53 13.72
C ALA A 18 -45.17 -28.78 13.08
N LEU A 19 -45.09 -29.74 12.15
CA LEU A 19 -43.86 -30.08 11.46
C LEU A 19 -43.38 -28.95 10.54
N THR A 20 -44.30 -28.27 9.85
CA THR A 20 -43.95 -27.11 9.00
C THR A 20 -43.49 -25.92 9.83
N ILE A 21 -44.14 -25.62 10.96
CA ILE A 21 -43.72 -24.55 11.86
C ILE A 21 -42.33 -24.84 12.44
N ALA A 22 -42.06 -26.10 12.82
CA ALA A 22 -40.74 -26.52 13.31
C ALA A 22 -39.64 -26.36 12.23
N LEU A 23 -39.95 -26.69 10.97
CA LEU A 23 -39.02 -26.50 9.85
C LEU A 23 -38.74 -25.02 9.58
N VAL A 24 -39.75 -24.16 9.66
CA VAL A 24 -39.56 -22.70 9.51
C VAL A 24 -38.71 -22.14 10.66
N ALA A 25 -38.94 -22.58 11.90
CA ALA A 25 -38.11 -22.18 13.04
C ALA A 25 -36.65 -22.63 12.88
N LEU A 26 -36.42 -23.84 12.37
CA LEU A 26 -35.08 -24.34 12.06
C LEU A 26 -34.42 -23.50 10.96
N MET A 27 -35.15 -23.12 9.91
CA MET A 27 -34.64 -22.23 8.87
C MET A 27 -34.24 -20.85 9.42
N ILE A 28 -34.99 -20.29 10.38
CA ILE A 28 -34.67 -18.99 11.02
C ILE A 28 -33.37 -19.12 11.83
N VAL A 29 -33.20 -20.19 12.61
CA VAL A 29 -31.97 -20.43 13.39
C VAL A 29 -30.76 -20.62 12.48
N LEU A 30 -30.91 -21.33 11.36
CA LEU A 30 -29.84 -21.52 10.39
C LEU A 30 -29.46 -20.20 9.69
N GLN A 31 -30.43 -19.33 9.38
CA GLN A 31 -30.18 -18.01 8.81
C GLN A 31 -29.47 -17.08 9.81
N MET A 32 -29.92 -17.01 11.07
CA MET A 32 -29.28 -16.20 12.12
C MET A 32 -27.81 -16.60 12.36
N ASN A 33 -27.50 -17.89 12.33
CA ASN A 33 -26.12 -18.38 12.47
C ASN A 33 -25.29 -18.18 11.19
N GLY A 34 -25.93 -18.25 10.02
CA GLY A 34 -25.32 -17.92 8.73
C GLY A 34 -24.89 -16.46 8.66
N ASP A 35 -25.75 -15.54 9.11
CA ASP A 35 -25.46 -14.10 9.13
C ASP A 35 -24.28 -13.75 10.03
N ALA A 36 -24.16 -14.37 11.20
CA ALA A 36 -23.01 -14.15 12.09
C ALA A 36 -21.67 -14.66 11.51
N ALA A 37 -21.71 -15.77 10.77
CA ALA A 37 -20.53 -16.32 10.07
C ALA A 37 -20.17 -15.48 8.83
N VAL A 38 -21.16 -15.06 8.04
CA VAL A 38 -21.01 -14.15 6.90
C VAL A 38 -20.49 -12.79 7.38
N GLN A 39 -20.95 -12.28 8.52
CA GLN A 39 -20.50 -11.00 9.05
C GLN A 39 -19.06 -11.08 9.58
N LYS A 40 -18.64 -12.20 10.18
CA LYS A 40 -17.22 -12.42 10.53
C LYS A 40 -16.31 -12.57 9.30
N LEU A 41 -16.76 -13.28 8.26
CA LEU A 41 -16.03 -13.42 7.00
C LEU A 41 -15.97 -12.09 6.23
N SER A 42 -17.06 -11.32 6.24
CA SER A 42 -17.15 -9.99 5.64
C SER A 42 -16.26 -8.99 6.36
N ASN A 43 -16.22 -9.00 7.70
CA ASN A 43 -15.33 -8.12 8.48
C ASN A 43 -13.85 -8.49 8.25
N GLY A 44 -13.53 -9.78 8.13
CA GLY A 44 -12.18 -10.24 7.77
C GLY A 44 -11.80 -9.85 6.33
N ALA A 45 -12.72 -10.01 5.38
CA ALA A 45 -12.53 -9.63 3.98
C ALA A 45 -12.36 -8.12 3.80
N SER A 46 -13.17 -7.30 4.49
CA SER A 46 -13.05 -5.84 4.51
C SER A 46 -11.72 -5.37 5.09
N GLY A 47 -11.24 -6.02 6.16
CA GLY A 47 -9.91 -5.74 6.72
C GLY A 47 -8.78 -6.07 5.75
N GLN A 48 -8.84 -7.23 5.08
CA GLN A 48 -7.85 -7.61 4.07
C GLN A 48 -7.91 -6.73 2.82
N GLN A 49 -9.11 -6.31 2.40
CA GLN A 49 -9.31 -5.38 1.29
C GLN A 49 -8.69 -4.01 1.61
N SER A 50 -8.87 -3.51 2.84
CA SER A 50 -8.25 -2.26 3.28
C SER A 50 -6.72 -2.35 3.30
N ILE A 51 -6.14 -3.46 3.81
CA ILE A 51 -4.69 -3.69 3.73
C ILE A 51 -4.20 -3.73 2.28
N ALA A 52 -4.91 -4.43 1.40
CA ALA A 52 -4.55 -4.53 -0.01
C ALA A 52 -4.61 -3.17 -0.72
N GLN A 53 -5.61 -2.35 -0.41
CA GLN A 53 -5.74 -1.00 -0.93
C GLN A 53 -4.60 -0.10 -0.42
N SER A 54 -4.34 -0.05 0.88
CA SER A 54 -3.23 0.73 1.44
C SER A 54 -1.88 0.24 0.87
N ALA A 55 -1.70 -1.05 0.59
CA ALA A 55 -0.51 -1.56 -0.07
C ALA A 55 -0.39 -1.08 -1.52
N ALA A 56 -1.49 -1.05 -2.27
CA ALA A 56 -1.51 -0.52 -3.63
C ALA A 56 -1.22 0.99 -3.66
N GLU A 57 -1.79 1.76 -2.73
CA GLU A 57 -1.59 3.20 -2.62
C GLU A 57 -0.16 3.54 -2.13
N ALA A 58 0.40 2.74 -1.21
CA ALA A 58 1.80 2.83 -0.82
C ALA A 58 2.74 2.58 -2.02
N LYS A 59 2.48 1.53 -2.81
CA LYS A 59 3.24 1.23 -4.03
C LYS A 59 3.15 2.37 -5.05
N ALA A 60 1.96 2.92 -5.28
CA ALA A 60 1.75 4.05 -6.16
C ALA A 60 2.54 5.28 -5.67
N SER A 61 2.53 5.53 -4.36
CA SER A 61 3.28 6.62 -3.73
C SER A 61 4.79 6.46 -3.91
N VAL A 62 5.34 5.25 -3.72
CA VAL A 62 6.76 4.97 -3.99
C VAL A 62 7.12 5.19 -5.47
N ARG A 63 6.25 4.81 -6.41
CA ARG A 63 6.46 5.16 -7.83
C ARG A 63 6.39 6.68 -8.07
N GLY A 64 5.49 7.38 -7.38
CA GLY A 64 5.43 8.82 -7.37
C GLY A 64 6.74 9.47 -6.89
N MET A 65 7.36 8.92 -5.85
CA MET A 65 8.68 9.37 -5.37
C MET A 65 9.78 9.18 -6.42
N GLN A 66 9.78 8.05 -7.15
CA GLN A 66 10.74 7.84 -8.24
C GLN A 66 10.56 8.85 -9.38
N ILE A 67 9.31 9.19 -9.70
CA ILE A 67 8.99 10.25 -10.67
C ILE A 67 9.48 11.60 -10.15
N GLY A 68 9.27 11.91 -8.87
CA GLY A 68 9.79 13.14 -8.25
C GLY A 68 11.31 13.27 -8.36
N ILE A 69 12.06 12.17 -8.11
CA ILE A 69 13.52 12.16 -8.31
C ILE A 69 13.90 12.43 -9.77
N ARG A 70 13.18 11.84 -10.72
CA ARG A 70 13.40 12.11 -12.15
C ARG A 70 13.14 13.58 -12.48
N ASP A 71 12.05 14.15 -11.98
CA ASP A 71 11.65 15.52 -12.27
C ASP A 71 12.63 16.53 -11.61
N ILE A 72 13.16 16.21 -10.43
CA ILE A 72 14.28 16.95 -9.80
C ILE A 72 15.48 16.98 -10.74
N LEU A 73 15.86 15.84 -11.32
CA LEU A 73 17.03 15.75 -12.21
C LEU A 73 16.83 16.45 -13.55
N SER A 74 15.60 16.50 -14.04
CA SER A 74 15.25 17.20 -15.28
C SER A 74 14.98 18.69 -15.07
N SER A 75 14.95 19.19 -13.83
CA SER A 75 14.60 20.59 -13.54
C SER A 75 15.62 21.57 -14.12
N THR A 76 15.15 22.58 -14.86
CA THR A 76 16.02 23.55 -15.54
C THR A 76 16.11 24.88 -14.81
N SER A 77 15.29 25.07 -13.77
CA SER A 77 15.29 26.25 -12.92
C SER A 77 15.11 25.91 -11.44
N PRO A 78 15.52 26.80 -10.52
CA PRO A 78 15.28 26.62 -9.08
C PRO A 78 13.79 26.46 -8.72
N ALA A 79 12.89 27.11 -9.46
CA ALA A 79 11.44 27.01 -9.23
C ALA A 79 10.89 25.62 -9.60
N GLU A 80 11.33 25.07 -10.74
CA GLU A 80 10.98 23.70 -11.15
C GLU A 80 11.56 22.67 -10.16
N LEU A 81 12.79 22.89 -9.70
CA LEU A 81 13.43 22.05 -8.71
C LEU A 81 12.62 22.01 -7.41
N GLN A 82 12.25 23.18 -6.87
CA GLN A 82 11.47 23.28 -5.65
C GLN A 82 10.11 22.57 -5.79
N LYS A 83 9.43 22.73 -6.93
CA LYS A 83 8.17 22.05 -7.21
C LYS A 83 8.32 20.52 -7.23
N ALA A 84 9.38 20.02 -7.85
CA ALA A 84 9.66 18.58 -7.92
C ALA A 84 10.01 17.99 -6.53
N VAL A 85 10.74 18.75 -5.70
CA VAL A 85 11.02 18.40 -4.30
C VAL A 85 9.74 18.34 -3.47
N THR A 86 8.86 19.34 -3.59
CA THR A 86 7.56 19.34 -2.91
C THR A 86 6.72 18.11 -3.31
N TYR A 87 6.62 17.82 -4.62
CA TYR A 87 5.91 16.65 -5.11
C TYR A 87 6.47 15.33 -4.53
N PHE A 88 7.80 15.21 -4.45
CA PHE A 88 8.45 14.06 -3.82
C PHE A 88 8.05 13.92 -2.34
N ASN A 89 8.08 15.03 -1.58
CA ASN A 89 7.76 15.04 -0.15
C ASN A 89 6.30 14.69 0.12
N ASP A 90 5.37 15.14 -0.72
CA ASP A 90 3.95 14.78 -0.63
C ASP A 90 3.76 13.26 -0.82
N ARG A 91 4.48 12.69 -1.80
CA ARG A 91 4.45 11.23 -2.05
C ARG A 91 5.13 10.43 -0.96
N GLN A 92 6.21 10.95 -0.36
CA GLN A 92 6.84 10.35 0.81
C GLN A 92 5.87 10.29 1.99
N THR A 93 5.19 11.40 2.27
CA THR A 93 4.22 11.52 3.35
C THR A 93 3.06 10.54 3.15
N ALA A 94 2.52 10.46 1.93
CA ALA A 94 1.49 9.50 1.58
C ALA A 94 1.96 8.04 1.77
N ALA A 95 3.16 7.69 1.30
CA ALA A 95 3.71 6.34 1.46
C ALA A 95 3.84 5.93 2.95
N LEU A 96 4.28 6.85 3.81
CA LEU A 96 4.38 6.60 5.26
C LEU A 96 3.00 6.49 5.91
N LYS A 97 2.03 7.31 5.50
CA LYS A 97 0.65 7.22 5.97
C LYS A 97 0.05 5.84 5.68
N PHE A 98 0.17 5.37 4.44
CA PHE A 98 -0.35 4.05 4.07
C PHE A 98 0.40 2.91 4.75
N ALA A 99 1.70 3.07 5.02
CA ALA A 99 2.46 2.11 5.81
C ALA A 99 1.91 1.99 7.25
N ASP A 100 1.59 3.11 7.88
CA ASP A 100 0.99 3.15 9.22
C ASP A 100 -0.42 2.54 9.24
N GLU A 101 -1.27 2.84 8.25
CA GLU A 101 -2.59 2.22 8.10
C GLU A 101 -2.50 0.70 7.95
N MET A 102 -1.58 0.21 7.12
CA MET A 102 -1.32 -1.23 7.00
C MET A 102 -0.84 -1.85 8.32
N ALA A 103 0.00 -1.13 9.09
CA ALA A 103 0.52 -1.63 10.36
C ALA A 103 -0.58 -1.78 11.40
N LYS A 104 -1.52 -0.83 11.46
CA LYS A 104 -2.68 -0.87 12.39
C LYS A 104 -3.62 -2.04 12.12
N LEU A 105 -3.78 -2.41 10.86
CA LEU A 105 -4.68 -3.49 10.44
C LEU A 105 -4.01 -4.86 10.44
N SER A 106 -2.68 -4.91 10.36
CA SER A 106 -1.95 -6.16 10.35
C SER A 106 -1.93 -6.83 11.72
N ARG A 107 -2.20 -8.14 11.73
CA ARG A 107 -2.07 -8.99 12.93
C ARG A 107 -0.91 -9.97 12.84
N SER A 108 -0.27 -10.08 11.66
CA SER A 108 0.82 -11.04 11.41
C SER A 108 2.18 -10.38 11.61
N PRO A 109 3.09 -10.98 12.42
CA PRO A 109 4.46 -10.50 12.56
C PRO A 109 5.23 -10.40 11.22
N GLU A 110 4.91 -11.28 10.26
CA GLU A 110 5.53 -11.23 8.93
C GLU A 110 5.13 -9.96 8.16
N ASN A 111 3.85 -9.57 8.25
CA ASN A 111 3.38 -8.37 7.58
C ASN A 111 3.97 -7.11 8.19
N HIS A 112 4.12 -7.05 9.52
CA HIS A 112 4.84 -5.95 10.18
C HIS A 112 6.28 -5.83 9.65
N LYS A 113 7.03 -6.94 9.53
CA LYS A 113 8.38 -6.92 8.93
C LYS A 113 8.37 -6.38 7.50
N ARG A 114 7.36 -6.72 6.69
CA ARG A 114 7.24 -6.21 5.31
C ARG A 114 6.97 -4.70 5.30
N ILE A 115 6.15 -4.20 6.21
CA ILE A 115 5.84 -2.77 6.36
C ILE A 115 7.07 -2.01 6.87
N ASP A 116 7.81 -2.54 7.83
CA ASP A 116 9.06 -1.93 8.32
C ASP A 116 10.08 -1.79 7.19
N ARG A 117 10.20 -2.81 6.32
CA ARG A 117 11.04 -2.74 5.12
C ARG A 117 10.58 -1.65 4.16
N LEU A 118 9.27 -1.44 4.00
CA LEU A 118 8.74 -0.34 3.18
C LEU A 118 9.15 1.02 3.76
N VAL A 119 8.98 1.23 5.08
CA VAL A 119 9.37 2.48 5.75
C VAL A 119 10.86 2.76 5.57
N VAL A 120 11.69 1.73 5.75
CA VAL A 120 13.13 1.80 5.50
C VAL A 120 13.45 2.18 4.05
N LEU A 121 12.73 1.60 3.08
CA LEU A 121 12.93 1.89 1.66
C LEU A 121 12.59 3.36 1.34
N VAL A 122 11.45 3.84 1.85
CA VAL A 122 11.02 5.25 1.74
C VAL A 122 12.08 6.18 2.33
N GLY A 123 12.63 5.84 3.50
CA GLY A 123 13.72 6.61 4.12
C GLY A 123 15.01 6.64 3.28
N ASN A 124 15.37 5.54 2.60
CA ASN A 124 16.50 5.55 1.67
C ASN A 124 16.22 6.47 0.47
N PHE A 125 15.00 6.43 -0.08
CA PHE A 125 14.58 7.34 -1.17
C PHE A 125 14.72 8.80 -0.78
N SER A 126 14.32 9.17 0.42
CA SER A 126 14.48 10.54 0.94
C SER A 126 15.95 10.97 1.01
N LYS A 127 16.84 10.11 1.52
CA LYS A 127 18.28 10.40 1.56
C LYS A 127 18.88 10.57 0.16
N GLY A 128 18.51 9.69 -0.78
CA GLY A 128 18.97 9.82 -2.17
C GLY A 128 18.44 11.08 -2.85
N GLN A 129 17.19 11.45 -2.59
CA GLN A 129 16.59 12.70 -3.08
C GLN A 129 17.36 13.92 -2.59
N GLN A 130 17.70 13.99 -1.30
CA GLN A 130 18.45 15.12 -0.72
C GLN A 130 19.84 15.29 -1.36
N GLN A 131 20.55 14.18 -1.61
CA GLN A 131 21.85 14.22 -2.29
C GLN A 131 21.71 14.72 -3.73
N ILE A 132 20.71 14.21 -4.46
CA ILE A 132 20.42 14.60 -5.84
C ILE A 132 20.00 16.08 -5.93
N GLU A 133 19.19 16.56 -4.99
CA GLU A 133 18.79 17.97 -4.92
C GLU A 133 20.00 18.87 -4.69
N ALA A 134 20.91 18.50 -3.78
CA ALA A 134 22.13 19.26 -3.52
C ALA A 134 23.01 19.37 -4.77
N ILE A 135 23.22 18.26 -5.48
CA ILE A 135 23.95 18.24 -6.76
C ILE A 135 23.23 19.13 -7.78
N ARG A 136 21.91 19.00 -7.94
CA ARG A 136 21.19 19.78 -8.93
C ARG A 136 21.22 21.29 -8.66
N LYS A 137 21.17 21.70 -7.38
CA LYS A 137 21.37 23.10 -6.99
C LYS A 137 22.74 23.62 -7.41
N GLN A 138 23.80 22.81 -7.26
CA GLN A 138 25.14 23.16 -7.70
C GLN A 138 25.23 23.27 -9.22
N GLU A 139 24.66 22.31 -9.96
CA GLU A 139 24.61 22.35 -11.43
C GLU A 139 23.89 23.60 -11.95
N LEU A 140 22.72 23.95 -11.39
CA LEU A 140 21.96 25.15 -11.74
C LEU A 140 22.74 26.44 -11.43
N ALA A 141 23.47 26.47 -10.31
CA ALA A 141 24.31 27.61 -9.96
C ALA A 141 25.53 27.77 -10.89
N LEU A 142 26.12 26.66 -11.35
CA LEU A 142 27.25 26.67 -12.29
C LEU A 142 26.81 27.02 -13.71
N SER A 143 25.67 26.49 -14.16
CA SER A 143 25.11 26.81 -15.49
C SER A 143 24.61 28.25 -15.61
N ALA A 144 24.19 28.87 -14.50
CA ALA A 144 23.89 30.30 -14.44
C ALA A 144 25.15 31.19 -14.63
N LYS A 145 26.35 30.67 -14.37
CA LYS A 145 27.61 31.43 -14.46
C LYS A 145 28.23 31.49 -15.87
N LYS A 146 27.70 30.79 -16.88
CA LYS A 146 28.07 30.90 -18.31
C LYS A 146 29.59 30.94 -18.64
N ASP A 147 30.45 30.36 -17.81
CA ASP A 147 31.87 30.23 -18.13
C ASP A 147 32.11 28.89 -18.85
N GLY A 148 32.78 28.91 -20.01
CA GLY A 148 33.06 27.74 -20.85
C GLY A 148 33.86 26.61 -20.17
N GLU A 149 34.35 26.85 -18.96
CA GLU A 149 35.06 25.90 -18.09
C GLU A 149 34.12 24.98 -17.26
N ALA A 150 32.80 25.26 -17.25
CA ALA A 150 31.82 24.50 -16.46
C ALA A 150 31.55 23.07 -16.98
N ALA A 151 32.02 22.70 -18.17
CA ALA A 151 31.74 21.41 -18.78
C ALA A 151 32.34 20.21 -18.00
N ALA A 152 33.57 20.32 -17.51
CA ALA A 152 34.23 19.24 -16.76
C ALA A 152 33.64 19.03 -15.35
N PRO A 153 33.33 20.10 -14.56
CA PRO A 153 32.57 19.96 -13.32
C PRO A 153 31.17 19.37 -13.50
N LEU A 154 30.42 19.80 -14.54
CA LEU A 154 29.09 19.26 -14.83
C LEU A 154 29.13 17.76 -15.15
N ALA A 155 30.11 17.30 -15.94
CA ALA A 155 30.27 15.88 -16.24
C ALA A 155 30.51 15.02 -14.98
N LYS A 156 31.24 15.55 -13.99
CA LYS A 156 31.45 14.87 -12.69
C LYS A 156 30.18 14.78 -11.86
N LEU A 157 29.38 15.85 -11.84
CA LEU A 157 28.09 15.90 -11.12
C LEU A 157 27.09 14.88 -11.71
N VAL A 158 27.01 14.79 -13.04
CA VAL A 158 26.18 13.78 -13.74
C VAL A 158 26.63 12.35 -13.40
N ALA A 159 27.94 12.08 -13.37
CA ALA A 159 28.46 10.76 -13.00
C ALA A 159 28.11 10.39 -11.54
N GLU A 160 28.14 11.34 -10.62
CA GLU A 160 27.78 11.13 -9.22
C GLU A 160 26.27 10.86 -9.05
N VAL A 161 25.41 11.53 -9.82
CA VAL A 161 23.97 11.23 -9.88
C VAL A 161 23.72 9.79 -10.31
N ASP A 162 24.42 9.32 -11.34
CA ASP A 162 24.27 7.95 -11.84
C ASP A 162 24.77 6.92 -10.83
N ARG A 163 25.85 7.24 -10.10
CA ARG A 163 26.32 6.42 -8.98
C ARG A 163 25.26 6.34 -7.87
N ILE A 164 24.71 7.47 -7.44
CA ILE A 164 23.67 7.51 -6.40
C ILE A 164 22.44 6.71 -6.84
N ARG A 165 21.99 6.85 -8.09
CA ARG A 165 20.89 6.03 -8.64
C ARG A 165 21.18 4.53 -8.54
N LYS A 166 22.40 4.10 -8.92
CA LYS A 166 22.82 2.69 -8.81
C LYS A 166 22.88 2.21 -7.36
N GLU A 167 23.42 3.01 -6.45
CA GLU A 167 23.50 2.67 -5.02
C GLU A 167 22.11 2.58 -4.37
N MET A 168 21.20 3.45 -4.77
CA MET A 168 19.80 3.44 -4.34
C MET A 168 19.07 2.15 -4.73
N LEU A 169 19.28 1.69 -5.97
CA LEU A 169 18.75 0.42 -6.48
C LEU A 169 19.46 -0.80 -5.87
N ALA A 170 20.76 -0.69 -5.57
CA ALA A 170 21.51 -1.76 -4.93
C ALA A 170 21.15 -1.91 -3.44
N ARG A 171 20.89 -0.82 -2.72
CA ARG A 171 20.47 -0.86 -1.31
C ARG A 171 19.07 -1.44 -1.11
N SER A 172 18.18 -1.34 -2.10
CA SER A 172 16.87 -1.98 -2.06
C SER A 172 16.95 -3.50 -2.25
N THR A 173 17.96 -3.99 -2.99
CA THR A 173 18.16 -5.42 -3.29
C THR A 173 19.06 -6.14 -2.29
N LYS A 174 20.11 -5.48 -1.75
CA LYS A 174 21.06 -6.11 -0.82
C LYS A 174 20.45 -6.46 0.55
N ARG A 175 19.37 -5.77 0.96
CA ARG A 175 18.59 -6.07 2.17
C ARG A 175 17.49 -7.13 1.99
N TYR A 176 17.46 -7.81 0.84
CA TYR A 176 16.52 -8.90 0.54
C TYR A 176 17.07 -10.29 0.90
N ARG A 177 18.37 -10.39 1.22
CA ARG A 177 19.10 -11.66 1.46
C ARG A 177 19.58 -11.88 2.91
N SER A 178 19.20 -11.01 3.85
CA SER A 178 19.45 -11.15 5.30
C SER A 178 18.11 -11.19 6.04
#